data_AF-A0A8T5PGX4-F1
#
_entry.id   AF-A0A8T5PGX4-F1
#
_cell.length_a   1.000
_cell.length_b   1.000
_cell.length_c   1.000
_cell.angle_alpha   90.00
_cell.angle_beta   90.00
_cell.angle_gamma   90.00
#
_symmetry.space_group_name_H-M   'P 1'
#
loop_
_entity.id
_entity.type
_entity.pdbx_description
1 polymer ?
#
loop_
_entity_poly.entity_id
_entity_poly.type
_entity_poly.pdbx_seq_one_letter_code
_entity_poly.pdbx_strand_id
1 'polypeptide(L)'
;MSKKVTREIKEIIEELYQLGYSYKEISEIVGLSPSTTYKYILLRRKGVDSNVTYADYFAREKGFKSYKEYKTYLARKNGYESYGLYLIDQDVERSKRNRKLGNLIKERLETLEKNPKWLARKLGVSRRTVYQYLEGTRFPSKEILPSLFEVLGLPYQILEEISEE
;
A
#
# COMPACT_ATOMS: atom_id res chain seq x y z
N MET A 1 -1.37 -6.68 15.14
CA MET A 1 -0.60 -5.48 15.54
C MET A 1 0.87 -5.78 15.37
N SER A 2 1.66 -4.92 14.72
CA SER A 2 3.10 -5.16 14.54
C SER A 2 3.83 -4.97 15.88
N LYS A 3 4.65 -5.94 16.29
CA LYS A 3 5.43 -5.85 17.53
C LYS A 3 6.45 -4.72 17.38
N LYS A 4 6.41 -3.74 18.30
CA LYS A 4 7.35 -2.62 18.28
C LYS A 4 8.74 -3.16 18.59
N VAL A 5 9.72 -2.81 17.76
CA VAL A 5 11.12 -3.19 17.96
C VAL A 5 11.69 -2.33 19.10
N THR A 6 11.73 -2.89 20.31
CA THR A 6 12.28 -2.24 21.51
C THR A 6 13.80 -2.25 21.49
N ARG A 7 14.43 -1.49 22.41
CA ARG A 7 15.89 -1.51 22.58
C ARG A 7 16.41 -2.89 22.98
N GLU A 8 15.71 -3.57 23.89
CA GLU A 8 16.05 -4.95 24.31
C GLU A 8 16.01 -5.92 23.13
N ILE A 9 14.97 -5.87 22.29
CA ILE A 9 14.85 -6.74 21.10
C ILE A 9 16.02 -6.48 20.13
N LYS A 10 16.45 -5.23 19.99
CA LYS A 10 17.57 -4.83 19.15
C LYS A 10 18.89 -5.42 19.64
N GLU A 11 19.12 -5.36 20.95
CA GLU A 11 20.30 -5.96 21.61
C GLU A 11 20.29 -7.50 21.42
N ILE A 12 19.16 -8.17 21.63
CA ILE A 12 19.01 -9.61 21.39
C ILE A 12 19.29 -10.00 19.93
N ILE A 13 18.79 -9.23 18.96
CA ILE A 13 19.05 -9.50 17.54
C ILE A 13 20.55 -9.43 17.24
N GLU A 14 21.25 -8.46 17.84
CA GLU A 14 22.68 -8.25 17.65
C GLU A 14 23.51 -9.39 18.25
N GLU A 15 23.20 -9.81 19.48
CA GLU A 15 23.84 -10.95 20.14
C GLU A 15 23.65 -12.25 19.35
N LEU A 16 22.41 -12.58 18.97
CA LEU A 16 22.13 -13.80 18.21
C LEU A 16 22.81 -13.80 16.84
N TYR A 17 22.88 -12.64 16.18
CA TYR A 17 23.60 -12.54 14.92
C TYR A 17 25.11 -12.75 15.07
N GLN A 18 25.71 -12.23 16.16
CA GLN A 18 27.12 -12.47 16.47
C GLN A 18 27.42 -13.94 16.79
N LEU A 19 26.45 -14.66 17.38
CA LEU A 19 26.52 -16.10 17.61
C LEU A 19 26.34 -16.95 16.33
N GLY A 20 26.14 -16.32 15.17
CA GLY A 20 26.08 -16.98 13.87
C GLY A 20 24.68 -17.42 13.43
N TYR A 21 23.63 -17.05 14.16
CA TYR A 21 22.27 -17.34 13.75
C TYR A 21 21.90 -16.56 12.48
N SER A 22 21.15 -17.18 11.59
CA SER A 22 20.58 -16.52 10.43
C SER A 22 19.48 -15.54 10.85
N TYR A 23 19.27 -14.49 10.04
CA TYR A 23 18.19 -13.52 10.31
C TYR A 23 16.79 -14.15 10.38
N LYS A 24 16.58 -15.32 9.75
CA LYS A 24 15.31 -16.06 9.80
C LYS A 24 15.12 -16.69 11.18
N GLU A 25 16.11 -17.44 11.66
CA GLU A 25 16.09 -18.04 13.01
C GLU A 25 15.93 -16.96 14.07
N ILE A 26 16.68 -15.85 13.95
CA ILE A 26 16.56 -14.71 14.85
C ILE A 26 15.14 -14.16 14.84
N SER A 27 14.52 -14.01 13.65
CA SER A 27 13.16 -13.46 13.53
C SER A 27 12.11 -14.31 14.23
N GLU A 28 12.28 -15.64 14.21
CA GLU A 28 11.44 -16.59 14.92
C GLU A 28 11.61 -16.44 16.44
N ILE A 29 12.87 -16.38 16.91
CA ILE A 29 13.20 -16.22 18.35
C ILE A 29 12.61 -14.94 18.92
N VAL A 30 12.78 -13.80 18.23
CA VAL A 30 12.32 -12.49 18.76
C VAL A 30 10.85 -12.18 18.45
N GLY A 31 10.21 -13.00 17.60
CA GLY A 31 8.84 -12.81 17.13
C GLY A 31 8.66 -11.56 16.26
N LEU A 32 9.60 -11.32 15.35
CA LEU A 32 9.53 -10.25 14.34
C LEU A 32 9.39 -10.83 12.94
N SER A 33 9.02 -10.00 11.95
CA SER A 33 9.07 -10.45 10.56
C SER A 33 10.53 -10.63 10.11
N PRO A 34 10.84 -11.63 9.26
CA PRO A 34 12.18 -11.83 8.71
C PRO A 34 12.74 -10.58 8.04
N SER A 35 11.89 -9.81 7.35
CA SER A 35 12.25 -8.55 6.70
C SER A 35 12.66 -7.45 7.67
N THR A 36 12.04 -7.39 8.86
CA THR A 36 12.38 -6.41 9.89
C THR A 36 13.72 -6.75 10.52
N THR A 37 13.90 -8.02 10.90
CA THR A 37 15.14 -8.53 11.46
C THR A 37 16.31 -8.34 10.50
N TYR A 38 16.12 -8.69 9.22
CA TYR A 38 17.13 -8.49 8.19
C TYR A 38 17.56 -7.02 8.04
N LYS A 39 16.59 -6.09 7.96
CA LYS A 39 16.89 -4.64 7.86
C LYS A 39 17.68 -4.14 9.05
N TYR A 40 17.36 -4.61 10.26
CA TYR A 40 18.07 -4.22 11.46
C TYR A 40 19.53 -4.70 11.45
N ILE A 41 19.74 -6.00 11.16
CA ILE A 41 21.09 -6.57 11.03
C ILE A 41 21.90 -5.82 9.96
N LEU A 42 21.28 -5.51 8.82
CA LEU A 42 21.94 -4.76 7.74
C LEU A 42 22.40 -3.37 8.19
N LEU A 43 21.59 -2.64 8.95
CA LEU A 43 21.97 -1.33 9.50
C LEU A 43 23.14 -1.44 10.47
N ARG A 44 23.12 -2.44 11.36
CA ARG A 44 24.21 -2.69 12.30
C ARG A 44 25.52 -3.01 11.59
N ARG A 45 25.48 -3.88 10.57
CA ARG A 45 26.66 -4.18 9.74
C ARG A 45 27.24 -2.96 9.02
N LYS A 46 26.41 -1.96 8.75
CA LYS A 46 26.81 -0.68 8.16
C LYS A 46 27.27 0.35 9.21
N GLY A 47 27.37 -0.03 10.48
CA GLY A 47 27.77 0.87 11.58
C GLY A 47 26.72 1.94 11.89
N VAL A 48 25.47 1.74 11.47
CA VAL A 48 24.39 2.72 11.64
C VAL A 48 23.77 2.54 13.02
N ASP A 49 23.54 3.66 13.72
CA ASP A 49 22.83 3.65 15.00
C ASP A 49 21.46 2.96 14.87
N SER A 50 21.17 2.08 15.81
CA SER A 50 19.89 1.44 16.08
C SER A 50 18.66 2.37 16.07
N ASN A 51 18.83 3.66 16.34
CA ASN A 51 17.75 4.65 16.33
C ASN A 51 17.38 5.15 14.93
N VAL A 52 18.26 4.92 13.94
CA VAL A 52 18.02 5.29 12.55
C VAL A 52 17.21 4.21 11.88
N THR A 53 16.12 4.59 11.21
CA THR A 53 15.33 3.65 10.43
C THR A 53 16.05 3.30 9.12
N TYR A 54 15.76 2.14 8.54
CA TYR A 54 16.32 1.78 7.24
C TYR A 54 15.96 2.80 6.14
N ALA A 55 14.77 3.40 6.23
CA ALA A 55 14.32 4.43 5.29
C ALA A 55 15.15 5.72 5.43
N ASP A 56 15.46 6.15 6.66
CA ASP A 56 16.33 7.30 6.90
C ASP A 56 17.77 7.03 6.48
N TYR A 57 18.30 5.84 6.76
CA TYR A 57 19.61 5.43 6.27
C TYR A 57 19.67 5.48 4.74
N PHE A 58 18.71 4.88 4.05
CA PHE A 58 18.64 4.89 2.58
C PHE A 58 18.55 6.31 2.02
N ALA A 59 17.78 7.20 2.66
CA ALA A 59 17.71 8.60 2.25
C ALA A 59 19.07 9.32 2.40
N ARG A 60 19.81 9.03 3.49
CA ARG A 60 21.16 9.57 3.72
C ARG A 60 22.18 9.09 2.69
N GLU A 61 22.13 7.82 2.30
CA GLU A 61 22.95 7.28 1.21
C GLU A 61 22.68 7.98 -0.13
N LYS A 62 21.48 8.55 -0.31
CA LYS A 62 21.10 9.35 -1.48
C LYS A 62 21.41 10.85 -1.32
N GLY A 63 22.06 11.25 -0.23
CA GLY A 63 22.45 12.64 0.04
C GLY A 63 21.41 13.50 0.78
N PHE A 64 20.33 12.91 1.30
CA PHE A 64 19.28 13.63 2.03
C PHE A 64 19.47 13.49 3.55
N LYS A 65 19.09 14.50 4.34
CA LYS A 65 19.26 14.47 5.81
C LYS A 65 18.28 13.50 6.49
N SER A 66 17.13 13.25 5.85
CA SER A 66 16.08 12.36 6.37
C SER A 66 15.21 11.77 5.25
N TYR A 67 14.47 10.72 5.58
CA TYR A 67 13.47 10.15 4.67
C TYR A 67 12.34 11.14 4.34
N LYS A 68 11.98 12.03 5.30
CA LYS A 68 10.98 13.09 5.06
C LYS A 68 11.45 14.05 3.97
N GLU A 69 12.71 14.49 4.03
CA GLU A 69 13.31 15.37 3.03
C GLU A 69 13.35 14.70 1.66
N TYR A 70 13.77 13.42 1.61
CA TYR A 70 13.78 12.64 0.38
C TYR A 70 12.40 12.55 -0.27
N LYS A 71 11.34 12.30 0.51
CA LYS A 71 9.96 12.29 0.00
C LYS A 71 9.51 13.65 -0.55
N THR A 72 9.86 14.74 0.13
CA THR A 72 9.58 16.10 -0.36
C THR A 72 10.32 16.39 -1.67
N TYR A 73 11.58 15.94 -1.78
CA TYR A 73 12.34 16.03 -3.03
C TYR A 73 11.65 15.27 -4.16
N LEU A 74 11.21 14.03 -3.93
CA LEU A 74 10.49 13.26 -4.93
C LEU A 74 9.18 13.94 -5.36
N ALA A 75 8.43 14.52 -4.41
CA ALA A 75 7.24 15.29 -4.74
C ALA A 75 7.57 16.51 -5.62
N ARG A 76 8.61 17.27 -5.28
CA ARG A 76 9.08 18.40 -6.10
C ARG A 76 9.56 17.99 -7.49
N LYS A 77 10.22 16.85 -7.61
CA LYS A 77 10.59 16.28 -8.91
C LYS A 77 9.38 15.98 -9.79
N ASN A 78 8.23 15.69 -9.18
CA ASN A 78 6.94 15.51 -9.87
C ASN A 78 6.12 16.82 -9.96
N GLY A 79 6.72 17.99 -9.71
CA GLY A 79 6.06 19.29 -9.85
C GLY A 79 5.30 19.79 -8.62
N TYR A 80 5.34 19.09 -7.49
CA TYR A 80 4.61 19.49 -6.27
C TYR A 80 5.50 20.24 -5.28
N GLU A 81 5.02 21.34 -4.71
CA GLU A 81 5.83 22.16 -3.77
C GLU A 81 6.21 21.40 -2.49
N SER A 82 5.36 20.45 -2.08
CA SER A 82 5.56 19.63 -0.89
C SER A 82 5.02 18.20 -1.06
N TYR A 83 5.50 17.28 -0.23
CA TYR A 83 4.96 15.92 -0.16
C TYR A 83 3.47 15.89 0.27
N GLY A 84 3.02 16.86 1.06
CA GLY A 84 1.61 16.96 1.48
C GLY A 84 0.69 17.25 0.29
N LEU A 85 1.07 18.21 -0.55
CA LEU A 85 0.31 18.53 -1.77
C LEU A 85 0.28 17.36 -2.75
N TYR A 86 1.40 16.67 -2.92
CA TYR A 86 1.44 15.43 -3.70
C TYR A 86 0.44 14.37 -3.20
N LEU A 87 0.33 14.17 -1.89
CA LEU A 87 -0.63 13.21 -1.33
C LEU A 87 -2.09 13.66 -1.51
N ILE A 88 -2.37 14.95 -1.36
CA ILE A 88 -3.73 15.49 -1.56
C ILE A 88 -4.15 15.27 -3.01
N ASP A 89 -3.29 15.58 -3.96
CA ASP A 89 -3.56 15.40 -5.38
C ASP A 89 -3.83 13.92 -5.72
N GLN A 90 -2.97 13.02 -5.24
CA GLN A 90 -3.17 11.57 -5.38
C GLN A 90 -4.49 11.09 -4.76
N ASP A 91 -4.93 11.67 -3.65
CA ASP A 91 -6.21 11.34 -3.03
C ASP A 91 -7.41 11.87 -3.84
N VAL A 92 -7.28 13.08 -4.38
CA VAL A 92 -8.26 13.69 -5.28
C VAL A 92 -8.44 12.82 -6.53
N GLU A 93 -7.35 12.41 -7.18
CA GLU A 93 -7.43 11.55 -8.37
C GLU A 93 -8.02 10.18 -8.05
N ARG A 94 -7.61 9.54 -6.95
CA ARG A 94 -8.24 8.30 -6.47
C ARG A 94 -9.74 8.47 -6.24
N SER A 95 -10.15 9.57 -5.61
CA SER A 95 -11.55 9.88 -5.34
C SER A 95 -12.35 10.12 -6.63
N LYS A 96 -11.78 10.83 -7.60
CA LYS A 96 -12.39 11.04 -8.92
C LYS A 96 -12.57 9.71 -9.65
N ARG A 97 -11.51 8.91 -9.77
CA ARG A 97 -11.51 7.59 -10.39
C ARG A 97 -12.55 6.66 -9.77
N ASN A 98 -12.57 6.57 -8.44
CA ASN A 98 -13.51 5.68 -7.75
C ASN A 98 -14.96 6.13 -7.97
N ARG A 99 -15.23 7.43 -7.99
CA ARG A 99 -16.57 7.97 -8.28
C ARG A 99 -17.00 7.69 -9.72
N LYS A 100 -16.09 7.86 -10.70
CA LYS A 100 -16.32 7.53 -12.12
C LYS A 100 -16.74 6.06 -12.26
N LEU A 101 -15.98 5.14 -11.65
CA LEU A 101 -16.33 3.72 -11.64
C LEU A 101 -17.65 3.46 -10.91
N GLY A 102 -17.88 4.09 -9.75
CA GLY A 102 -19.11 3.92 -8.98
C GLY A 102 -20.36 4.30 -9.77
N ASN A 103 -20.31 5.40 -10.53
CA ASN A 103 -21.40 5.83 -11.40
C ASN A 103 -21.61 4.86 -12.57
N LEU A 104 -20.52 4.41 -13.22
CA LEU A 104 -20.60 3.40 -14.28
C LEU A 104 -21.28 2.12 -13.79
N ILE A 105 -20.94 1.64 -12.59
CA ILE A 105 -21.59 0.46 -12.01
C ILE A 105 -23.08 0.71 -11.80
N LYS A 106 -23.50 1.88 -11.30
CA LYS A 106 -24.92 2.22 -11.10
C LYS A 106 -25.70 2.17 -12.41
N GLU A 107 -25.20 2.87 -13.43
CA GLU A 107 -25.82 2.94 -14.75
C GLU A 107 -25.96 1.54 -15.39
N ARG A 108 -24.94 0.70 -15.25
CA ARG A 108 -25.00 -0.68 -15.74
C ARG A 108 -25.97 -1.55 -14.95
N LEU A 109 -26.03 -1.40 -13.63
CA LEU A 109 -27.01 -2.14 -12.82
C LEU A 109 -28.45 -1.75 -13.19
N GLU A 110 -28.70 -0.46 -13.43
CA GLU A 110 -30.00 0.03 -13.89
C GLU A 110 -30.35 -0.56 -15.27
N THR A 111 -29.42 -0.50 -16.22
CA THR A 111 -29.60 -1.06 -17.58
C THR A 111 -29.90 -2.56 -17.56
N LEU A 112 -29.27 -3.31 -16.64
CA LEU A 112 -29.47 -4.75 -16.50
C LEU A 112 -30.68 -5.11 -15.62
N GLU A 113 -31.39 -4.11 -15.10
CA GLU A 113 -32.46 -4.24 -14.11
C GLU A 113 -32.02 -5.10 -12.91
N LYS A 114 -30.80 -4.86 -12.42
CA LYS A 114 -30.19 -5.56 -11.28
C LYS A 114 -29.98 -4.61 -10.11
N ASN A 115 -29.82 -5.20 -8.92
CA ASN A 115 -29.55 -4.47 -7.70
C ASN A 115 -28.14 -4.77 -7.16
N PRO A 116 -27.60 -3.94 -6.25
CA PRO A 116 -26.27 -4.16 -5.66
C PRO A 116 -26.11 -5.52 -4.94
N LYS A 117 -27.19 -6.09 -4.43
CA LYS A 117 -27.20 -7.42 -3.80
C LYS A 117 -26.95 -8.54 -4.82
N TRP A 118 -27.46 -8.40 -6.05
CA TRP A 118 -27.18 -9.31 -7.15
C TRP A 118 -25.68 -9.26 -7.52
N LEU A 119 -25.11 -8.06 -7.63
CA LEU A 119 -23.70 -7.88 -7.96
C LEU A 119 -22.79 -8.48 -6.89
N ALA A 120 -23.09 -8.23 -5.62
CA ALA A 120 -22.34 -8.80 -4.49
C ALA A 120 -22.24 -10.32 -4.56
N ARG A 121 -23.36 -10.99 -4.88
CA ARG A 121 -23.42 -12.45 -5.05
C ARG A 121 -22.59 -12.92 -6.23
N LYS A 122 -22.63 -12.21 -7.36
CA LYS A 122 -21.87 -12.57 -8.57
C LYS A 122 -20.36 -12.44 -8.38
N LEU A 123 -19.94 -11.44 -7.60
CA LEU A 123 -18.51 -11.20 -7.32
C LEU A 123 -17.99 -11.97 -6.11
N GLY A 124 -18.85 -12.67 -5.36
CA GLY A 124 -18.44 -13.34 -4.12
C GLY A 124 -17.98 -12.37 -3.02
N VAL A 125 -18.44 -11.11 -3.05
CA VAL A 125 -18.07 -10.09 -2.06
C VAL A 125 -19.25 -9.68 -1.19
N SER A 126 -18.98 -8.98 -0.09
CA SER A 126 -20.04 -8.47 0.79
C SER A 126 -20.87 -7.38 0.11
N ARG A 127 -22.14 -7.21 0.49
CA ARG A 127 -22.97 -6.08 0.00
C ARG A 127 -22.33 -4.74 0.34
N ARG A 128 -21.76 -4.60 1.53
CA ARG A 128 -21.04 -3.39 1.96
C ARG A 128 -19.92 -3.04 0.99
N THR A 129 -19.15 -4.05 0.57
CA THR A 129 -18.08 -3.87 -0.42
C THR A 129 -18.61 -3.29 -1.73
N VAL A 130 -19.75 -3.80 -2.23
CA VAL A 130 -20.39 -3.24 -3.42
C VAL A 130 -20.84 -1.80 -3.18
N TYR A 131 -21.50 -1.49 -2.07
CA TYR A 131 -21.89 -0.11 -1.77
C TYR A 131 -20.68 0.85 -1.72
N GLN A 132 -19.55 0.43 -1.16
CA GLN A 132 -18.33 1.23 -1.17
C GLN A 132 -17.81 1.50 -2.60
N TYR A 133 -17.99 0.55 -3.53
CA TYR A 133 -17.70 0.79 -4.94
C TYR A 133 -18.65 1.82 -5.55
N LEU A 134 -19.95 1.68 -5.31
CA LEU A 134 -20.98 2.61 -5.81
C LEU A 134 -20.82 4.04 -5.28
N GLU A 135 -20.38 4.18 -4.03
CA GLU A 135 -20.11 5.46 -3.37
C GLU A 135 -18.77 6.06 -3.78
N GLY A 136 -17.90 5.31 -4.47
CA GLY A 136 -16.55 5.73 -4.80
C GLY A 136 -15.60 5.82 -3.60
N THR A 137 -15.97 5.23 -2.47
CA THR A 137 -15.10 5.20 -1.27
C THR A 137 -14.08 4.07 -1.32
N ARG A 138 -14.25 3.12 -2.26
CA ARG A 138 -13.32 2.01 -2.47
C ARG A 138 -13.19 1.68 -3.96
N PHE A 139 -11.97 1.34 -4.38
CA PHE A 139 -11.72 0.74 -5.67
C PHE A 139 -11.66 -0.80 -5.55
N PRO A 140 -12.22 -1.57 -6.50
CA PRO A 140 -12.04 -3.02 -6.53
C PRO A 140 -10.57 -3.42 -6.61
N SER A 141 -10.20 -4.55 -6.02
CA SER A 141 -8.83 -5.05 -6.10
C SER A 141 -8.56 -5.63 -7.50
N LYS A 142 -7.29 -5.87 -7.82
CA LYS A 142 -6.87 -6.42 -9.12
C LYS A 142 -7.51 -7.77 -9.43
N GLU A 143 -7.86 -8.53 -8.41
CA GLU A 143 -8.52 -9.83 -8.54
C GLU A 143 -10.02 -9.70 -8.83
N ILE A 144 -10.69 -8.66 -8.28
CA ILE A 144 -12.15 -8.46 -8.41
C ILE A 144 -12.50 -7.62 -9.64
N LEU A 145 -11.62 -6.69 -10.03
CA LEU A 145 -11.90 -5.72 -11.09
C LEU A 145 -12.21 -6.38 -12.45
N PRO A 146 -11.50 -7.42 -12.93
CA PRO A 146 -11.84 -8.08 -14.18
C PRO A 146 -13.22 -8.76 -14.12
N SER A 147 -13.51 -9.48 -13.03
CA SER A 147 -14.82 -10.13 -12.84
C SER A 147 -15.96 -9.13 -12.73
N LEU A 148 -15.72 -7.95 -12.15
CA LEU A 148 -16.70 -6.85 -12.12
C LEU A 148 -17.08 -6.42 -13.54
N PHE A 149 -16.10 -6.20 -14.41
CA PHE A 149 -16.34 -5.76 -15.78
C PHE A 149 -17.04 -6.85 -16.60
N GLU A 150 -16.62 -8.11 -16.46
CA GLU A 150 -17.26 -9.26 -17.10
C GLU A 150 -18.74 -9.39 -16.70
N VAL A 151 -19.03 -9.34 -15.39
CA VAL A 151 -20.41 -9.45 -14.87
C VAL A 151 -21.30 -8.31 -15.34
N LEU A 152 -20.75 -7.11 -15.53
CA LEU A 152 -21.46 -5.94 -16.04
C LEU A 152 -21.48 -5.85 -17.57
N GLY A 153 -20.82 -6.78 -18.27
CA GLY A 153 -20.67 -6.77 -19.73
C GLY A 153 -19.97 -5.51 -20.24
N LEU A 154 -18.98 -5.02 -19.50
CA LEU A 154 -18.21 -3.83 -19.86
C LEU A 154 -16.94 -4.22 -20.63
N PRO A 155 -16.61 -3.55 -21.74
CA PRO A 155 -15.39 -3.79 -22.48
C PRO A 155 -14.14 -3.45 -21.66
N TYR A 156 -13.05 -4.19 -21.89
CA TYR A 156 -11.79 -4.04 -21.16
C TYR A 156 -11.12 -2.68 -21.42
N GLN A 157 -11.38 -2.03 -22.55
CA GLN A 157 -10.87 -0.69 -22.87
C GLN A 157 -11.29 0.35 -21.82
N ILE A 158 -12.51 0.23 -21.27
CA ILE A 158 -13.00 1.12 -20.20
C ILE A 158 -12.23 0.88 -18.89
N LEU A 159 -11.68 -0.33 -18.69
CA LEU A 159 -10.86 -0.63 -17.53
C LEU A 159 -9.52 0.11 -17.58
N GLU A 160 -8.91 0.25 -18.77
CA GLU A 160 -7.70 1.04 -18.99
C GLU A 160 -7.98 2.53 -18.76
N GLU A 161 -9.06 3.08 -19.34
CA GLU A 161 -9.47 4.48 -19.16
C GLU A 161 -9.81 4.86 -17.71
N ILE A 162 -10.18 3.88 -16.87
CA ILE A 162 -10.45 4.09 -15.45
C ILE A 162 -9.20 3.81 -14.62
N SER A 163 -8.21 3.05 -15.12
CA SER A 163 -7.02 2.66 -14.36
C SER A 163 -5.80 3.54 -14.59
N GLU A 164 -5.75 4.31 -15.68
CA GLU A 164 -4.60 5.13 -16.10
C GLU A 164 -4.58 6.58 -15.56
N GLU A 165 -5.52 6.97 -14.70
CA GLU A 165 -5.48 8.24 -13.93
C GLU A 165 -4.80 8.06 -12.55
#